data_AF-A0A0Q6T886-F1
#
_entry.id   AF-A0A0Q6T886-F1
#
_cell.length_a   1.000
_cell.length_b   1.000
_cell.length_c   1.000
_cell.angle_alpha   90.00
_cell.angle_beta   90.00
_cell.angle_gamma   90.00
#
_symmetry.space_group_name_H-M   'P 1'
#
loop_
_entity.id
_entity.type
_entity.pdbx_description
1 polymer ?
#
loop_
_entity_poly.entity_id
_entity_poly.type
_entity_poly.pdbx_seq_one_letter_code
_entity_poly.pdbx_strand_id
1 'polypeptide(L)' 'MQELLRELYSEQPTGELFHYTTSAGLLGIVQSGSIWATEARYLNDATELSNALERIGAEAGECAKGWQAMKRSA' A
#
# COMPACT_ATOMS: atom_id res chain seq x y z
N MET A 1 -7.22 -17.14 13.63
CA MET A 1 -7.04 -16.18 12.51
C MET A 1 -5.65 -15.54 12.54
N GLN A 2 -5.24 -14.89 13.64
CA GLN A 2 -3.93 -14.22 13.70
C GLN A 2 -2.72 -15.17 13.70
N GLU A 3 -2.83 -16.35 14.31
CA GLU A 3 -1.77 -17.37 14.26
C GLU A 3 -1.50 -17.87 12.84
N LEU A 4 -2.55 -18.08 12.05
CA LEU A 4 -2.43 -18.56 10.67
C LEU A 4 -1.66 -17.58 9.77
N LEU A 5 -1.94 -16.28 9.90
CA LEU A 5 -1.21 -15.24 9.16
C LEU A 5 0.26 -15.17 9.60
N ARG A 6 0.52 -15.32 10.89
CA ARG A 6 1.88 -15.30 11.43
C ARG A 6 2.70 -16.46 10.91
N GLU A 7 2.09 -17.65 10.81
CA GLU A 7 2.71 -18.85 10.28
C GLU A 7 2.97 -18.72 8.76
N LEU A 8 1.99 -18.25 7.98
CA LEU A 8 2.10 -17.98 6.54
C LEU A 8 3.22 -17.00 6.17
N TYR A 9 3.48 -16.00 7.02
CA TYR A 9 4.53 -15.00 6.81
C TYR A 9 5.76 -15.20 7.72
N SER A 10 5.89 -16.36 8.38
CA SER A 10 7.01 -16.64 9.29
C SER A 10 8.31 -17.01 8.56
N GLU A 11 8.19 -17.46 7.31
CA GLU A 11 9.34 -17.86 6.52
C GLU A 11 10.15 -16.64 6.07
N GLN A 12 11.42 -16.63 6.47
CA GLN A 12 12.41 -15.69 5.95
C GLN A 12 12.73 -16.07 4.50
N PRO A 13 12.61 -15.16 3.53
CA PRO A 13 12.95 -15.45 2.15
C PRO A 13 14.41 -15.90 2.03
N THR A 14 14.62 -17.11 1.50
CA THR A 14 15.96 -17.72 1.39
C THR A 14 16.69 -17.33 0.10
N GLY A 15 16.04 -16.60 -0.81
CA GLY A 15 16.59 -16.13 -2.08
C GLY A 15 16.58 -14.61 -2.23
N GLU A 16 17.21 -14.11 -3.29
CA GLU A 16 17.19 -12.70 -3.62
C GLU A 16 15.75 -12.22 -3.87
N LEU A 17 15.36 -11.16 -3.15
CA LEU A 17 14.08 -10.50 -3.34
C LEU A 17 14.21 -9.42 -4.41
N PHE A 18 13.41 -9.53 -5.46
CA PHE A 18 13.27 -8.47 -6.45
C PHE A 18 12.21 -7.49 -5.98
N HIS A 19 12.58 -6.22 -5.81
CA HIS A 19 11.60 -5.19 -5.52
C HIS A 19 10.76 -4.93 -6.77
N TYR A 20 9.43 -4.88 -6.60
CA TYR A 20 8.46 -4.67 -7.68
C TYR A 20 8.61 -3.30 -8.38
N THR A 21 9.44 -2.41 -7.83
CA THR A 21 9.73 -1.11 -8.41
C THR A 21 11.21 -0.77 -8.28
N THR A 22 11.67 0.22 -9.05
CA THR A 22 13.00 0.81 -8.89
C THR A 22 12.94 2.00 -7.93
N SER A 23 14.09 2.47 -7.46
CA SER A 23 14.16 3.68 -6.63
C SER A 23 13.54 4.90 -7.35
N ALA A 24 13.74 5.00 -8.67
CA ALA A 24 13.12 6.04 -9.50
C ALA A 24 11.60 5.87 -9.60
N GLY A 25 11.11 4.62 -9.71
CA GLY A 25 9.68 4.32 -9.71
C GLY A 25 9.01 4.69 -8.38
N LEU A 26 9.65 4.37 -7.25
CA LEU A 26 9.18 4.77 -5.92
C LEU A 26 9.12 6.30 -5.79
N LEU A 27 10.18 7.01 -6.21
CA LEU A 27 10.21 8.47 -6.19
C LEU A 27 9.08 9.07 -7.03
N GLY A 28 8.83 8.51 -8.21
CA GLY A 28 7.73 8.92 -9.08
C GLY A 28 6.35 8.74 -8.44
N ILE A 29 6.12 7.64 -7.73
CA ILE A 29 4.87 7.39 -7.00
C ILE A 29 4.65 8.46 -5.92
N VAL A 30 5.68 8.75 -5.12
CA VAL A 30 5.57 9.73 -4.03
C VAL A 30 5.35 11.15 -4.56
N GLN A 31 6.08 11.54 -5.61
CA GLN A 31 5.96 12.88 -6.18
C GLN A 31 4.63 13.11 -6.90
N SER A 32 4.13 12.09 -7.60
CA SER A 32 2.86 12.18 -8.34
C SER A 32 1.63 11.91 -7.47
N GLY A 33 1.81 11.32 -6.29
CA GLY A 33 0.71 10.82 -5.47
C GLY A 33 -0.13 9.75 -6.18
N SER A 34 0.45 9.08 -7.18
CA SER A 34 -0.25 8.13 -8.06
C SER A 34 0.52 6.83 -8.16
N ILE A 35 -0.19 5.70 -8.11
CA ILE A 35 0.41 4.36 -8.27
C ILE A 35 0.07 3.85 -9.66
N TRP A 36 1.08 3.30 -10.34
CA TRP A 36 0.86 2.63 -11.63
C TRP A 36 0.43 1.19 -11.38
N ALA A 37 -0.83 0.89 -11.65
CA ALA A 37 -1.36 -0.47 -11.59
C ALA A 37 -1.49 -1.02 -13.01
N THR A 38 -0.83 -2.15 -13.30
CA THR A 38 -1.08 -2.91 -14.53
C THR A 38 -2.53 -3.36 -14.54
N GLU A 39 -3.34 -2.70 -15.38
CA GLU A 39 -4.70 -3.07 -15.78
C GLU A 39 -5.49 -3.88 -14.75
N ALA A 40 -6.18 -3.19 -13.84
CA ALA A 40 -6.99 -3.82 -12.78
C ALA A 40 -8.06 -4.80 -13.32
N ARG A 41 -8.35 -4.77 -14.62
CA ARG A 41 -9.22 -5.70 -15.34
C ARG A 41 -8.69 -7.15 -15.38
N TYR A 42 -7.40 -7.36 -15.11
CA TYR A 42 -6.76 -8.69 -15.08
C TYR A 42 -6.47 -9.18 -13.66
N LEU A 43 -7.00 -8.52 -12.62
CA LEU A 43 -6.93 -9.06 -11.26
C LEU A 43 -7.76 -10.35 -11.18
N ASN A 44 -7.24 -11.34 -10.45
CA ASN A 44 -7.93 -12.63 -10.26
C ASN A 44 -9.22 -12.48 -9.43
N ASP A 45 -9.34 -11.40 -8.67
CA ASP A 45 -10.53 -11.06 -7.90
C ASP A 45 -10.83 -9.56 -8.04
N ALA A 46 -11.99 -9.22 -8.60
CA ALA A 46 -12.42 -7.85 -8.80
C ALA A 46 -12.63 -7.08 -7.48
N THR A 47 -12.82 -7.78 -6.37
CA THR A 47 -12.98 -7.17 -5.04
C THR A 47 -11.66 -6.66 -4.48
N GLU A 48 -10.51 -7.13 -4.99
CA GLU A 48 -9.20 -6.64 -4.56
C GLU A 48 -9.06 -5.13 -4.78
N LEU A 49 -9.54 -4.63 -5.93
CA LEU A 49 -9.51 -3.20 -6.23
C LEU A 49 -10.39 -2.39 -5.28
N SER A 50 -11.63 -2.83 -5.04
CA SER A 50 -12.54 -2.12 -4.12
C SER A 50 -12.00 -2.10 -2.69
N ASN A 51 -11.46 -3.23 -2.23
CA ASN A 51 -10.86 -3.36 -0.90
C ASN A 51 -9.61 -2.46 -0.76
N ALA A 52 -8.79 -2.38 -1.79
CA ALA A 52 -7.63 -1.50 -1.81
C ALA A 52 -8.04 -0.02 -1.73
N LEU A 53 -9.02 0.40 -2.53
CA LEU A 53 -9.53 1.78 -2.53
C LEU A 53 -10.15 2.17 -1.18
N GLU A 54 -10.93 1.29 -0.56
CA GLU A 54 -11.51 1.53 0.76
C GLU A 54 -10.42 1.74 1.83
N ARG A 55 -9.43 0.85 1.87
CA ARG A 55 -8.32 0.93 2.83
C ARG A 55 -7.46 2.18 2.62
N ILE A 56 -7.12 2.50 1.38
CA ILE A 56 -6.36 3.71 1.04
C ILE A 56 -7.12 4.96 1.47
N GLY A 57 -8.44 5.02 1.20
CA GLY A 57 -9.28 6.15 1.60
C GLY A 57 -9.34 6.33 3.11
N ALA A 58 -9.47 5.23 3.86
CA ALA A 58 -9.46 5.26 5.32
C ALA A 58 -8.13 5.79 5.88
N GLU A 59 -7.00 5.25 5.40
CA GLU A 59 -5.66 5.63 5.85
C GLU A 59 -5.33 7.09 5.49
N ALA A 60 -5.68 7.52 4.28
CA ALA A 60 -5.52 8.90 3.84
C ALA A 60 -6.34 9.87 4.72
N GLY A 61 -7.55 9.46 5.13
CA GLY A 61 -8.38 10.20 6.06
C GLY A 61 -7.74 10.37 7.44
N GLU A 62 -7.16 9.31 8.00
CA GLU A 62 -6.44 9.36 9.28
C GLU A 62 -5.18 10.23 9.20
N CYS A 63 -4.38 10.07 8.14
CA CYS A 63 -3.23 10.91 7.87
C CYS A 63 -3.61 12.40 7.73
N ALA A 64 -4.72 12.71 7.05
CA ALA A 64 -5.23 14.07 6.92
C ALA A 64 -5.64 14.68 8.28
N LYS A 65 -6.29 13.89 9.16
CA LYS A 65 -6.62 14.32 10.54
C LYS A 65 -5.36 14.63 11.34
N GLY A 66 -4.37 13.74 11.29
CA GLY A 66 -3.06 13.94 11.94
C GLY A 66 -2.35 15.20 11.45
N TRP A 67 -2.36 15.43 10.14
CA TRP A 67 -1.75 16.62 9.54
C TRP A 67 -2.48 17.92 9.92
N GLN A 68 -3.82 17.88 10.01
CA GLN A 68 -4.59 19.03 10.50
C GLN A 68 -4.42 19.29 12.00
N ALA A 69 -4.14 18.26 12.80
CA ALA A 69 -3.79 18.44 14.21
C ALA A 69 -2.42 19.13 14.34
N MET A 70 -1.41 18.66 13.59
CA MET A 70 -0.08 19.28 13.55
C MET A 70 -0.12 20.76 13.12
N LYS A 71 -0.87 21.11 12.06
CA LYS A 71 -0.96 22.50 11.58
C LYS A 71 -1.72 23.45 12.51
N ARG A 72 -2.45 22.94 13.50
CA ARG A 72 -3.13 23.75 14.52
C ARG A 72 -2.29 23.94 15.79
N SER A 73 -1.20 23.21 15.93
CA SER A 73 -0.26 23.27 17.05
C SER A 73 1.06 23.98 16.73
N ALA A 74 1.20 24.49 15.50
CA ALA A 74 2.29 25.33 15.02
C ALA A 74 1.77 26.73 14.69
#